data_AF-A0AAD9PG05-F1
#
_entry.id   AF-A0AAD9PG05-F1
#
_cell.length_a   1.000
_cell.length_b   1.000
_cell.length_c   1.000
_cell.angle_alpha   90.00
_cell.angle_beta   90.00
_cell.angle_gamma   90.00
#
_symmetry.space_group_name_H-M   'P 1'
#
loop_
_entity.id
_entity.type
_entity.pdbx_description
1 polymer ?
#
loop_
_entity_poly.entity_id
_entity_poly.type
_entity_poly.pdbx_seq_one_letter_code
_entity_poly.pdbx_strand_id
1 'polypeptide(L)'
;MTINSEKSKEIIISFAQDGNFRSTIPNIKIYGRDIAQVCHAKLLGVTISEDLTWNKHVDNIVKKAGKGLYMLYQLKRAGITQKDLVSVYVSVVRPVLEYACPVWHTNLPQYLSDNIEVIQKRALKCIFPGLGYAEILRRVNLDTLNVRRDSICQHIEYNIRQQNVYPLPVTRTNRFRNSFIPWALYNCQ
;
A
#
# COMPACT_ATOMS: atom_id res chain seq x y z
N MET A 1 -5.78 26.77 -14.55
CA MET A 1 -6.48 25.64 -13.87
C MET A 1 -7.21 26.20 -12.66
N THR A 2 -8.45 25.79 -12.44
CA THR A 2 -9.29 26.24 -11.31
C THR A 2 -9.40 25.10 -10.29
N ILE A 3 -9.10 25.33 -9.01
CA ILE A 3 -9.08 24.28 -7.98
C ILE A 3 -10.47 24.17 -7.33
N ASN A 4 -11.03 22.97 -7.24
CA ASN A 4 -12.33 22.75 -6.60
C ASN A 4 -12.16 22.61 -5.07
N SER A 5 -12.60 23.63 -4.31
CA SER A 5 -12.47 23.66 -2.86
C SER A 5 -13.19 22.53 -2.13
N GLU A 6 -14.32 22.03 -2.65
CA GLU A 6 -15.11 20.96 -2.03
C GLU A 6 -14.48 19.57 -2.19
N LYS A 7 -13.74 19.37 -3.29
CA LYS A 7 -13.02 18.12 -3.56
C LYS A 7 -11.60 18.13 -2.99
N SER A 8 -11.05 19.31 -2.70
CA SER A 8 -9.75 19.47 -2.05
C SER A 8 -9.83 19.11 -0.58
N LYS A 9 -8.80 18.43 -0.10
CA LYS A 9 -8.61 18.11 1.31
C LYS A 9 -7.19 18.40 1.70
N GLU A 10 -7.00 18.86 2.93
CA GLU A 10 -5.70 19.13 3.49
C GLU A 10 -5.29 17.98 4.41
N ILE A 11 -4.04 17.50 4.27
CA ILE A 11 -3.40 16.65 5.26
C ILE A 11 -2.20 17.40 5.80
N ILE A 12 -2.13 17.53 7.12
CA ILE A 12 -0.97 18.10 7.80
C ILE A 12 -0.13 16.96 8.35
N ILE A 13 1.08 16.80 7.79
CA ILE A 13 2.08 15.82 8.22
C ILE A 13 3.12 16.55 9.07
N SER A 14 3.12 16.29 10.37
CA SER A 14 4.09 16.86 11.30
C SER A 14 4.55 15.86 12.33
N PHE A 15 5.85 15.92 12.66
CA PHE A 15 6.49 15.14 13.72
C PHE A 15 6.98 16.05 14.86
N ALA A 16 6.54 17.31 14.89
CA ALA A 16 6.81 18.21 16.00
C ALA A 16 6.17 17.63 17.27
N GLN A 17 6.93 17.61 18.37
CA GLN A 17 6.45 17.13 19.68
C GLN A 17 5.64 18.18 20.44
N ASP A 18 5.54 19.40 19.91
CA ASP A 18 4.73 20.46 20.49
C ASP A 18 3.24 20.16 20.22
N GLY A 19 2.50 19.87 21.28
CA GLY A 19 1.08 19.54 21.23
C GLY A 19 0.22 20.66 20.62
N ASN A 20 0.73 21.89 20.60
CA ASN A 20 0.04 23.04 20.03
C ASN A 20 0.41 23.32 18.56
N PHE A 21 1.33 22.56 17.95
CA PHE A 21 1.79 22.86 16.57
C PHE A 21 0.64 22.91 15.55
N ARG A 22 -0.41 22.10 15.75
CA ARG A 22 -1.57 22.07 14.84
C ARG A 22 -2.47 23.29 14.96
N SER A 23 -2.64 23.85 16.16
CA SER A 23 -3.46 25.04 16.37
C SER A 23 -2.76 26.31 15.88
N THR A 24 -1.45 26.26 15.67
CA THR A 24 -0.67 27.38 15.10
C THR A 24 -0.69 27.42 13.58
N ILE A 25 -1.06 26.34 12.88
CA ILE A 25 -1.08 26.31 11.42
C ILE A 25 -2.39 26.95 10.92
N PRO A 26 -2.32 28.01 10.10
CA PRO A 26 -3.53 28.63 9.55
C PRO A 26 -4.20 27.69 8.56
N ASN A 27 -5.54 27.61 8.63
CA ASN A 27 -6.33 26.84 7.68
C ASN A 27 -6.12 27.36 6.25
N ILE A 28 -5.91 26.45 5.30
CA ILE A 28 -5.79 26.81 3.90
C ILE A 28 -7.16 27.20 3.36
N LYS A 29 -7.23 28.40 2.75
CA LYS A 29 -8.42 28.92 2.08
C LYS A 29 -8.27 28.89 0.56
N ILE A 30 -9.24 28.31 -0.13
CA ILE A 30 -9.37 28.38 -1.59
C ILE A 30 -10.61 29.21 -1.91
N TYR A 31 -10.42 30.33 -2.62
CA TYR A 31 -11.49 31.28 -2.95
C TYR A 31 -12.30 31.73 -1.71
N GLY A 32 -11.61 31.96 -0.58
CA GLY A 32 -12.24 32.38 0.68
C GLY A 32 -12.95 31.28 1.47
N ARG A 33 -12.99 30.04 0.97
CA ARG A 33 -13.55 28.88 1.67
C ARG A 33 -12.45 28.05 2.31
N ASP A 34 -12.67 27.64 3.55
CA ASP A 34 -11.75 26.74 4.26
C ASP A 34 -11.79 25.33 3.63
N ILE A 35 -10.61 24.75 3.45
CA ILE A 35 -10.47 23.35 3.03
C ILE A 35 -10.67 22.44 4.25
N ALA A 36 -11.35 21.31 4.06
CA ALA A 36 -11.47 20.31 5.10
C ALA A 36 -10.10 19.65 5.38
N GLN A 37 -9.61 19.81 6.62
CA GLN A 37 -8.47 19.06 7.12
C GLN A 37 -8.88 17.62 7.45
N VAL A 38 -8.08 16.65 6.99
CA VAL A 38 -8.33 15.22 7.23
C VAL A 38 -7.07 14.51 7.70
N CYS A 39 -7.26 13.47 8.51
CA CYS A 39 -6.14 12.63 8.99
C CYS A 39 -5.67 11.60 7.95
N HIS A 40 -6.48 11.34 6.93
CA HIS A 40 -6.15 10.42 5.85
C HIS A 40 -6.82 10.86 4.55
N ALA A 41 -6.13 10.65 3.43
CA ALA A 41 -6.68 10.89 2.10
C ALA A 41 -6.20 9.82 1.15
N LYS A 42 -7.02 9.60 0.12
CA LYS A 42 -6.74 8.63 -0.92
C LYS A 42 -6.15 9.35 -2.11
N LEU A 43 -4.96 8.96 -2.52
CA LEU A 43 -4.27 9.46 -3.70
C LEU A 43 -3.96 8.29 -4.63
N LEU A 44 -4.51 8.32 -5.84
CA LEU A 44 -4.31 7.29 -6.87
C LEU A 44 -4.50 5.84 -6.35
N GLY A 45 -5.44 5.61 -5.43
CA GLY A 45 -5.67 4.26 -4.89
C GLY A 45 -4.93 3.94 -3.60
N VAL A 46 -3.91 4.72 -3.23
CA VAL A 46 -3.15 4.59 -1.97
C VAL A 46 -3.77 5.48 -0.90
N THR A 47 -3.93 4.96 0.31
CA THR A 47 -4.40 5.77 1.45
C THR A 47 -3.20 6.28 2.23
N ILE A 48 -3.01 7.59 2.24
CA ILE A 48 -1.93 8.26 2.98
C ILE A 48 -2.52 8.77 4.29
N SER A 49 -1.85 8.45 5.39
CA SER A 49 -2.19 8.90 6.73
C SER A 49 -1.28 10.04 7.17
N GLU A 50 -1.77 10.94 8.00
CA GLU A 50 -1.03 12.08 8.56
C GLU A 50 0.24 11.67 9.34
N ASP A 51 0.21 10.48 9.95
CA ASP A 51 1.27 9.92 10.77
C ASP A 51 2.24 9.06 9.95
N LEU A 52 2.03 8.97 8.63
CA LEU A 52 2.75 8.14 7.67
C LEU A 52 2.75 6.64 8.03
N THR A 53 1.72 6.16 8.73
CA THR A 53 1.50 4.73 8.95
C THR A 53 0.61 4.13 7.87
N TRP A 54 0.86 2.85 7.59
CA TRP A 54 0.18 2.12 6.51
C TRP A 54 -1.01 1.28 7.00
N ASN A 55 -1.37 1.34 8.28
CA ASN A 55 -2.47 0.56 8.87
C ASN A 55 -3.78 0.72 8.08
N LYS A 56 -4.21 1.97 7.87
CA LYS A 56 -5.46 2.25 7.16
C LYS A 56 -5.41 1.78 5.71
N HIS A 57 -4.26 1.93 5.06
CA HIS A 57 -4.05 1.46 3.68
C HIS A 57 -4.13 -0.06 3.59
N VAL A 58 -3.42 -0.77 4.47
CA VAL A 58 -3.40 -2.23 4.54
C VAL A 58 -4.80 -2.78 4.83
N ASP A 59 -5.52 -2.19 5.77
CA ASP A 59 -6.91 -2.57 6.04
C ASP A 59 -7.79 -2.42 4.80
N ASN A 60 -7.62 -1.34 4.05
CA ASN A 60 -8.39 -1.07 2.83
C ASN A 60 -8.10 -2.11 1.73
N ILE A 61 -6.83 -2.42 1.47
CA ILE A 61 -6.45 -3.39 0.43
C ILE A 61 -6.80 -4.83 0.84
N VAL A 62 -6.65 -5.20 2.12
CA VAL A 62 -7.03 -6.51 2.65
C VAL A 62 -8.54 -6.72 2.53
N LYS A 63 -9.35 -5.71 2.91
CA LYS A 63 -10.81 -5.75 2.72
C LYS A 63 -11.19 -5.87 1.25
N LYS A 64 -10.51 -5.13 0.36
CA LYS A 64 -10.75 -5.19 -1.08
C LYS A 64 -10.40 -6.57 -1.65
N ALA A 65 -9.25 -7.12 -1.28
CA ALA A 65 -8.80 -8.45 -1.70
C ALA A 65 -9.69 -9.57 -1.14
N GLY A 66 -10.23 -9.39 0.07
CA GLY A 66 -11.22 -10.30 0.66
C GLY A 66 -12.47 -10.49 -0.21
N LYS A 67 -12.93 -9.45 -0.92
CA LYS A 67 -14.01 -9.58 -1.91
C LYS A 67 -13.60 -10.47 -3.09
N GLY A 68 -12.35 -10.36 -3.54
CA GLY A 68 -11.78 -11.23 -4.56
C GLY A 68 -11.67 -12.69 -4.10
N LEU A 69 -11.38 -12.92 -2.82
CA LEU A 69 -11.45 -14.28 -2.25
C LEU A 69 -12.85 -14.86 -2.32
N TYR A 70 -13.89 -14.08 -1.97
CA TYR A 70 -15.28 -14.54 -2.08
C TYR A 70 -15.62 -15.03 -3.48
N MET A 71 -15.23 -14.28 -4.51
CA MET A 71 -15.36 -14.69 -5.91
C MET A 71 -14.62 -16.02 -6.17
N LEU A 72 -13.38 -16.15 -5.71
CA LEU A 72 -12.60 -17.39 -5.84
C LEU A 72 -13.29 -18.59 -5.18
N TYR A 73 -13.93 -18.40 -4.01
CA TYR A 73 -14.73 -19.44 -3.36
C TYR A 73 -15.93 -19.86 -4.21
N GLN A 74 -16.62 -18.91 -4.85
CA GLN A 74 -17.75 -19.25 -5.73
C GLN A 74 -17.29 -20.04 -6.97
N LEU A 75 -16.18 -19.64 -7.58
CA LEU A 75 -15.61 -20.34 -8.73
C LEU A 75 -15.18 -21.77 -8.37
N LYS A 76 -14.60 -21.97 -7.18
CA LYS A 76 -14.29 -23.32 -6.68
C LYS A 76 -15.56 -24.16 -6.55
N ARG A 77 -16.64 -23.60 -6.00
CA ARG A 77 -17.94 -24.30 -5.87
C ARG A 77 -18.57 -24.64 -7.22
N ALA A 78 -18.31 -23.83 -8.23
CA ALA A 78 -18.73 -24.07 -9.60
C ALA A 78 -17.91 -25.17 -10.32
N GLY A 79 -16.89 -25.76 -9.66
CA GLY A 79 -16.12 -26.88 -10.20
C GLY A 79 -14.95 -26.49 -11.10
N ILE A 80 -14.50 -25.22 -11.06
CA ILE A 80 -13.33 -24.78 -11.83
C ILE A 80 -12.06 -25.52 -11.36
N THR A 81 -11.17 -25.81 -12.32
CA THR A 81 -9.93 -26.53 -12.05
C THR A 81 -9.00 -25.74 -11.12
N GLN A 82 -8.18 -26.45 -10.34
CA GLN A 82 -7.21 -25.80 -9.43
C GLN A 82 -6.25 -24.87 -10.16
N LYS A 83 -5.82 -25.24 -11.38
CA LYS A 83 -4.90 -24.44 -12.20
C LYS A 83 -5.55 -23.10 -12.59
N ASP A 84 -6.81 -23.12 -13.00
CA ASP A 84 -7.52 -21.91 -13.40
C ASP A 84 -7.83 -21.03 -12.19
N LEU A 85 -8.17 -21.63 -11.03
CA LEU A 85 -8.35 -20.89 -9.78
C LEU A 85 -7.06 -20.16 -9.36
N VAL A 86 -5.90 -20.79 -9.53
CA VAL A 86 -4.60 -20.13 -9.31
C VAL A 86 -4.46 -18.95 -10.27
N SER A 87 -4.75 -19.14 -11.55
CA SER A 87 -4.68 -18.07 -12.56
C SER A 87 -5.57 -16.88 -12.18
N VAL A 88 -6.80 -17.14 -11.73
CA VAL A 88 -7.72 -16.11 -11.24
C VAL A 88 -7.17 -15.40 -10.00
N TYR A 89 -6.59 -16.13 -9.05
CA TYR A 89 -5.95 -15.53 -7.88
C TYR A 89 -4.82 -14.57 -8.29
N VAL A 90 -3.93 -15.01 -9.19
CA VAL A 90 -2.78 -14.21 -9.67
C VAL A 90 -3.24 -12.99 -10.46
N SER A 91 -4.31 -13.08 -11.24
CA SER A 91 -4.78 -11.99 -12.10
C SER A 91 -5.70 -11.00 -11.40
N VAL A 92 -6.47 -11.41 -10.38
CA VAL A 92 -7.50 -10.57 -9.76
C VAL A 92 -7.15 -10.16 -8.32
N VAL A 93 -6.71 -11.10 -7.49
CA VAL A 93 -6.53 -10.86 -6.05
C VAL A 93 -5.14 -10.30 -5.78
N ARG A 94 -4.10 -10.92 -6.33
CA ARG A 94 -2.71 -10.53 -6.10
C ARG A 94 -2.40 -9.08 -6.48
N PRO A 95 -2.86 -8.55 -7.64
CA PRO A 95 -2.51 -7.17 -8.02
C PRO A 95 -3.09 -6.13 -7.05
N VAL A 96 -4.21 -6.43 -6.39
CA VAL A 96 -4.78 -5.55 -5.36
C VAL A 96 -3.85 -5.41 -4.15
N LEU A 97 -3.12 -6.48 -3.81
CA LEU A 97 -2.21 -6.53 -2.67
C LEU A 97 -0.80 -6.01 -3.00
N GLU A 98 -0.45 -5.94 -4.29
CA GLU A 98 0.87 -5.48 -4.77
C GLU A 98 0.82 -4.05 -5.34
N TYR A 99 -0.37 -3.50 -5.55
CA TYR A 99 -0.55 -2.18 -6.15
C TYR A 99 0.21 -1.08 -5.40
N ALA A 100 1.05 -0.36 -6.14
CA ALA A 100 1.87 0.74 -5.64
C ALA A 100 2.77 0.37 -4.44
N CYS A 101 3.20 -0.90 -4.32
CA CYS A 101 4.04 -1.35 -3.21
C CYS A 101 5.33 -0.55 -2.99
N PRO A 102 6.02 0.06 -4.00
CA PRO A 102 7.19 0.90 -3.74
C PRO A 102 6.91 2.08 -2.81
N VAL A 103 5.65 2.55 -2.76
CA VAL A 103 5.25 3.67 -1.91
C VAL A 103 5.15 3.26 -0.45
N TRP A 104 4.68 2.05 -0.16
CA TRP A 104 4.27 1.67 1.20
C TRP A 104 4.98 0.47 1.79
N HIS A 105 5.68 -0.34 0.99
CA HIS A 105 6.32 -1.58 1.43
C HIS A 105 7.61 -1.32 2.24
N THR A 106 8.41 -0.32 1.87
CA THR A 106 9.73 -0.04 2.49
C THR A 106 9.65 0.28 3.99
N ASN A 107 8.54 0.86 4.45
CA ASN A 107 8.31 1.17 5.87
C ASN A 107 7.10 0.42 6.43
N LEU A 108 6.86 -0.78 5.92
CA LEU A 108 5.76 -1.63 6.37
C LEU A 108 6.18 -2.48 7.58
N PRO A 109 5.54 -2.33 8.74
CA PRO A 109 5.76 -3.23 9.86
C PRO A 109 5.44 -4.69 9.53
N GLN A 110 6.18 -5.63 10.12
CA GLN A 110 6.02 -7.07 9.87
C GLN A 110 4.57 -7.54 10.08
N TYR A 111 3.91 -7.10 11.15
CA TYR A 111 2.51 -7.50 11.43
C TYR A 111 1.53 -7.09 10.31
N LEU A 112 1.78 -5.95 9.63
CA LEU A 112 0.99 -5.56 8.47
C LEU A 112 1.34 -6.39 7.23
N SER A 113 2.62 -6.72 7.04
CA SER A 113 3.04 -7.66 5.98
C SER A 113 2.37 -9.02 6.14
N ASP A 114 2.29 -9.53 7.38
CA ASP A 114 1.63 -10.78 7.72
C ASP A 114 0.12 -10.73 7.46
N ASN A 115 -0.54 -9.61 7.77
CA ASN A 115 -1.96 -9.41 7.45
C ASN A 115 -2.24 -9.51 5.95
N ILE A 116 -1.33 -9.03 5.11
CA ILE A 116 -1.43 -9.18 3.66
C ILE A 116 -1.20 -10.65 3.25
N GLU A 117 -0.19 -11.30 3.82
CA GLU A 117 0.15 -12.70 3.53
C GLU A 117 -0.99 -13.67 3.89
N VAL A 118 -1.78 -13.36 4.92
CA VAL A 118 -2.98 -14.12 5.30
C VAL A 118 -3.97 -14.26 4.13
N ILE A 119 -4.08 -13.26 3.25
CA ILE A 119 -4.96 -13.35 2.08
C ILE A 119 -4.46 -14.40 1.09
N GLN A 120 -3.15 -14.45 0.80
CA GLN A 120 -2.57 -15.50 -0.04
C GLN A 120 -2.76 -16.88 0.58
N LYS A 121 -2.49 -17.01 1.89
CA LYS A 121 -2.70 -18.26 2.63
C LYS A 121 -4.15 -18.76 2.53
N ARG A 122 -5.13 -17.86 2.70
CA ARG A 122 -6.56 -18.18 2.58
C ARG A 122 -6.94 -18.60 1.16
N ALA A 123 -6.46 -17.89 0.14
CA ALA A 123 -6.69 -18.24 -1.26
C ALA A 123 -6.15 -19.64 -1.59
N LEU A 124 -4.89 -19.89 -1.25
CA LEU A 124 -4.23 -21.16 -1.57
C LEU A 124 -4.81 -22.33 -0.77
N LYS A 125 -5.19 -22.12 0.49
CA LYS A 125 -5.86 -23.15 1.30
C LYS A 125 -7.26 -23.47 0.76
N CYS A 126 -7.95 -22.49 0.17
CA CYS A 126 -9.19 -22.74 -0.54
C CYS A 126 -8.94 -23.67 -1.74
N ILE A 127 -7.95 -23.38 -2.59
CA ILE A 127 -7.71 -24.14 -3.81
C ILE A 127 -7.18 -25.55 -3.52
N PHE A 128 -6.24 -25.67 -2.58
CA PHE A 128 -5.56 -26.90 -2.21
C PHE A 128 -5.83 -27.24 -0.74
N PRO A 129 -6.98 -27.87 -0.42
CA PRO A 129 -7.25 -28.33 0.93
C PRO A 129 -6.23 -29.41 1.35
N GLY A 130 -5.94 -29.50 2.64
CA GLY A 130 -5.05 -30.54 3.21
C GLY A 130 -3.55 -30.25 3.14
N LEU A 131 -3.04 -29.52 2.15
CA LEU A 131 -1.61 -29.24 2.02
C LEU A 131 -1.13 -28.09 2.93
N GLY A 132 0.17 -28.11 3.26
CA GLY A 132 0.85 -27.03 3.99
C GLY A 132 1.18 -25.84 3.08
N TYR A 133 1.26 -24.62 3.64
CA TYR A 133 1.45 -23.41 2.84
C TYR A 133 2.71 -23.44 1.95
N ALA A 134 3.86 -23.80 2.53
CA ALA A 134 5.13 -23.90 1.80
C ALA A 134 5.14 -24.99 0.72
N GLU A 135 4.36 -26.05 0.91
CA GLU A 135 4.21 -27.11 -0.10
C GLU A 135 3.37 -26.62 -1.28
N ILE A 136 2.28 -25.90 -1.02
CA ILE A 136 1.44 -25.33 -2.08
C ILE A 136 2.23 -24.33 -2.92
N LEU A 137 3.02 -23.45 -2.27
CA LEU A 137 3.87 -22.50 -2.98
C LEU A 137 4.82 -23.20 -3.96
N ARG A 138 5.50 -24.27 -3.53
CA ARG A 138 6.37 -25.08 -4.40
C ARG A 138 5.59 -25.74 -5.54
N ARG A 139 4.43 -26.32 -5.25
CA ARG A 139 3.60 -27.02 -6.25
C ARG A 139 3.10 -26.09 -7.35
N VAL A 140 2.79 -24.84 -7.00
CA VAL A 140 2.20 -23.86 -7.92
C VAL A 140 3.26 -22.88 -8.48
N ASN A 141 4.52 -23.04 -8.07
CA ASN A 141 5.62 -22.15 -8.40
C ASN A 141 5.31 -20.67 -8.09
N LEU A 142 4.88 -20.41 -6.86
CA LEU A 142 4.57 -19.07 -6.36
C LEU A 142 5.48 -18.70 -5.20
N ASP A 143 5.88 -17.43 -5.16
CA ASP A 143 6.57 -16.84 -4.01
C ASP A 143 5.57 -16.29 -2.98
N THR A 144 6.08 -15.99 -1.78
CA THR A 144 5.34 -15.21 -0.77
C THR A 144 5.10 -13.79 -1.29
N LEU A 145 4.04 -13.13 -0.81
CA LEU A 145 3.78 -11.76 -1.25
C LEU A 145 4.87 -10.80 -0.77
N ASN A 146 5.53 -11.10 0.35
CA ASN A 146 6.65 -10.29 0.83
C ASN A 146 7.79 -10.25 -0.19
N VAL A 147 8.29 -11.43 -0.60
CA VAL A 147 9.39 -11.55 -1.58
C VAL A 147 9.04 -10.87 -2.90
N ARG A 148 7.79 -10.99 -3.34
CA ARG A 148 7.33 -10.36 -4.58
C ARG A 148 7.32 -8.84 -4.48
N ARG A 149 6.79 -8.28 -3.38
CA ARG A 149 6.81 -6.83 -3.16
C ARG A 149 8.24 -6.31 -3.04
N ASP A 150 9.13 -7.03 -2.35
CA ASP A 150 10.55 -6.71 -2.28
C ASP A 150 11.18 -6.62 -3.68
N SER A 151 10.93 -7.62 -4.53
CA SER A 151 11.43 -7.65 -5.91
C SER A 151 10.91 -6.48 -6.76
N ILE A 152 9.62 -6.14 -6.65
CA ILE A 152 9.03 -5.00 -7.37
C ILE A 152 9.66 -3.69 -6.90
N CYS A 153 9.85 -3.50 -5.59
CA CYS A 153 10.47 -2.31 -5.03
C CYS A 153 11.91 -2.15 -5.51
N GLN A 154 12.71 -3.21 -5.48
CA GLN A 154 14.10 -3.20 -5.96
C GLN A 154 14.20 -2.86 -7.45
N HIS A 155 13.32 -3.42 -8.27
CA HIS A 155 13.30 -3.15 -9.71
C HIS A 155 13.00 -1.68 -10.01
N ILE A 156 12.02 -1.09 -9.32
CA ILE A 156 11.65 0.32 -9.52
C ILE A 156 12.71 1.26 -8.97
N GLU A 157 13.29 0.96 -7.81
CA GLU A 157 14.38 1.75 -7.22
C GLU A 157 15.62 1.79 -8.13
N TYR A 158 16.00 0.65 -8.72
CA TYR A 158 17.10 0.57 -9.67
C TYR A 158 16.87 1.49 -10.88
N ASN A 159 15.67 1.47 -11.47
CA ASN A 159 15.36 2.25 -12.67
C ASN A 159 15.38 3.77 -12.41
N ILE A 160 15.03 4.20 -11.19
CA ILE A 160 14.89 5.62 -10.85
C ILE A 160 16.23 6.23 -10.43
N ARG A 161 17.10 5.48 -9.75
CA ARG A 161 18.41 5.96 -9.29
C ARG A 161 19.46 6.16 -10.39
N GLN A 162 19.26 5.57 -11.57
CA GLN A 162 20.16 5.80 -12.72
C GLN A 162 20.04 7.24 -13.27
N GLN A 163 19.05 8.02 -12.84
CA GLN A 163 18.75 9.31 -13.47
C GLN A 163 19.39 10.53 -12.79
N ASN A 164 19.77 10.49 -11.51
CA ASN A 164 20.60 11.50 -10.83
C ASN A 164 20.94 11.06 -9.38
N VAL A 165 21.96 11.66 -8.76
CA VAL A 165 22.31 11.50 -7.33
C VAL A 165 22.20 12.86 -6.62
N TYR A 166 21.15 13.07 -5.83
CA TYR A 166 21.00 14.24 -4.95
C TYR A 166 21.03 13.84 -3.47
N PRO A 167 21.54 14.71 -2.57
CA PRO A 167 21.47 14.46 -1.14
C PRO A 167 20.04 14.66 -0.60
N LEU A 168 19.53 13.69 0.16
CA LEU A 168 18.25 13.83 0.87
C LEU A 168 18.38 14.83 2.04
N PRO A 169 17.33 15.60 2.37
CA PRO A 169 17.34 16.49 3.53
C PRO A 169 17.51 15.70 4.84
N VAL A 170 18.15 16.32 5.83
CA VAL A 170 18.36 15.69 7.15
C VAL A 170 17.02 15.49 7.85
N THR A 171 16.67 14.23 8.13
CA THR A 171 15.40 13.85 8.76
C THR A 171 15.61 13.43 10.21
N ARG A 172 14.78 13.92 11.15
CA ARG A 172 14.88 13.59 12.57
C ARG A 172 14.33 12.21 12.96
N THR A 173 13.37 11.67 12.20
CA THR A 173 12.70 10.40 12.53
C THR A 173 12.88 9.38 11.43
N ASN A 174 13.11 8.10 11.81
CA ASN A 174 13.16 6.99 10.87
C ASN A 174 11.84 6.83 10.10
N ARG A 175 10.70 7.18 10.74
CA ARG A 175 9.39 7.12 10.11
C ARG A 175 9.28 8.05 8.90
N PHE A 176 9.72 9.30 9.04
CA PHE A 176 9.72 10.23 7.92
C PHE A 176 10.80 9.86 6.90
N ARG A 177 12.01 9.53 7.37
CA ARG A 177 13.15 9.12 6.53
C ARG A 177 12.81 7.97 5.58
N ASN A 178 12.14 6.95 6.10
CA ASN A 178 11.82 5.73 5.36
C ASN A 178 10.45 5.80 4.67
N SER A 179 9.73 6.92 4.81
CA SER A 179 8.47 7.12 4.07
C SER A 179 8.74 7.39 2.60
N PHE A 180 7.68 7.36 1.79
CA PHE A 180 7.78 7.72 0.38
C PHE A 180 8.01 9.21 0.14
N ILE A 181 7.82 10.09 1.14
CA ILE A 181 7.83 11.55 0.93
C ILE A 181 9.22 12.08 0.54
N PRO A 182 10.32 11.77 1.28
CA PRO A 182 11.65 12.18 0.86
C PRO A 182 12.00 11.70 -0.55
N TRP A 183 11.57 10.49 -0.90
CA TRP A 183 11.76 9.91 -2.22
C TRP A 183 10.92 10.62 -3.30
N ALA A 184 9.66 10.97 -3.02
CA ALA A 184 8.82 11.69 -3.97
C ALA A 184 9.34 13.10 -4.23
N LEU A 185 9.75 13.82 -3.18
CA LEU A 185 10.33 15.15 -3.30
C LEU A 185 11.62 15.16 -4.13
N TYR A 186 12.43 14.10 -4.00
CA TYR A 186 13.65 13.90 -4.78
C TYR A 186 13.40 13.75 -6.28
N ASN A 187 12.32 13.06 -6.67
CA ASN A 187 12.01 12.78 -8.07
C ASN A 187 11.25 13.91 -8.79
N CYS A 188 10.84 14.95 -8.05
CA CYS A 188 10.15 16.11 -8.62
C CYS A 188 11.09 17.30 -8.91
N GLN A 189 12.39 17.17 -8.63
CA GLN A 189 13.42 18.18 -8.92
C GLN A 189 14.19 17.80 -10.18
#